data_AF-A0AAJ1EMM5-F1
#
_entry.id   AF-A0AAJ1EMM5-F1
#
_cell.length_a   1.000
_cell.length_b   1.000
_cell.length_c   1.000
_cell.angle_alpha   90.00
_cell.angle_beta   90.00
_cell.angle_gamma   90.00
#
_symmetry.space_group_name_H-M   'P 1'
#
loop_
_entity.id
_entity.type
_entity.pdbx_description
1 polymer ?
#
loop_
_entity_poly.entity_id
_entity_poly.type
_entity_poly.pdbx_seq_one_letter_code
_entity_poly.pdbx_strand_id
1 'polypeptide(L)'
;MTEQILTLAEAGPVEANISHEIIGNGYWRLNDEQLQNELDGATIVTRDNSFAAFTLLTGYRDKSYGGSPFVIIQNELRGQLHLMIAPDVD
;
A
#
# COMPACT_ATOMS: atom_id res chain seq x y z
N MET A 1 -1.32 35.64 2.43
CA MET A 1 -1.39 34.17 2.64
C MET A 1 -0.06 33.65 2.17
N THR A 2 0.78 33.16 3.08
CA THR A 2 2.12 32.68 2.75
C THR A 2 2.06 31.16 2.74
N GLU A 3 2.20 30.58 1.55
CA GLU A 3 2.25 29.13 1.36
C GLU A 3 3.54 28.60 2.00
N GLN A 4 3.41 27.83 3.08
CA GLN A 4 4.55 27.11 3.66
C GLN A 4 4.80 25.85 2.84
N ILE A 5 5.86 25.86 2.05
CA ILE A 5 6.41 24.66 1.43
C ILE A 5 7.05 23.84 2.57
N LEU A 6 6.39 22.77 3.00
CA LEU A 6 7.00 21.76 3.86
C LEU A 6 8.07 21.04 3.04
N THR A 7 9.33 21.47 3.20
CA THR A 7 10.48 20.67 2.78
C THR A 7 10.41 19.33 3.49
N LEU A 8 10.18 18.26 2.72
CA LEU A 8 10.31 16.89 3.18
C LEU A 8 11.79 16.72 3.55
N ALA A 9 12.12 16.93 4.83
CA ALA A 9 13.46 16.66 5.32
C ALA A 9 13.79 15.21 5.00
N GLU A 10 14.98 14.94 4.45
CA GLU A 10 15.47 13.57 4.27
C GLU A 10 15.26 12.85 5.61
N ALA A 11 14.38 11.85 5.61
CA ALA A 11 14.26 10.95 6.74
C ALA A 11 15.67 10.42 6.99
N GLY A 12 16.23 10.74 8.16
CA GLY A 12 17.54 10.24 8.56
C GLY A 12 17.59 8.71 8.45
N PRO A 13 18.77 8.08 8.61
CA PRO A 13 18.91 6.64 8.46
C PRO A 13 17.87 5.93 9.34
N VAL A 14 16.86 5.34 8.68
CA VAL A 14 15.85 4.51 9.35
C VAL A 14 16.57 3.22 9.69
N GLU A 15 16.75 2.94 10.98
CA GLU A 15 17.42 1.71 11.41
C GLU A 15 16.63 0.51 10.85
N ALA A 16 17.22 -0.19 9.88
CA ALA A 16 16.55 -1.20 9.05
C ALA A 16 16.08 -2.47 9.80
N ASN A 17 16.21 -2.51 11.13
CA ASN A 17 15.91 -3.68 11.97
C ASN A 17 15.01 -3.35 13.18
N ILE A 18 14.38 -2.17 13.22
CA ILE A 18 13.36 -1.91 14.23
C ILE A 18 12.04 -2.46 13.71
N SER A 19 11.42 -3.37 14.47
CA SER A 19 10.06 -3.80 14.18
C SER A 19 9.12 -2.64 14.48
N HIS A 20 8.73 -1.92 13.42
CA HIS A 20 7.66 -0.93 13.52
C HIS A 20 6.32 -1.66 13.52
N GLU A 21 5.61 -1.56 14.65
CA GLU A 21 4.22 -1.98 14.72
C GLU A 21 3.39 -1.12 13.77
N ILE A 22 2.59 -1.76 12.92
CA ILE A 22 1.64 -1.05 12.07
C ILE A 22 0.40 -0.82 12.92
N ILE A 23 0.23 0.42 13.40
CA ILE A 23 -0.84 0.81 14.33
C ILE A 23 -2.00 1.42 13.53
N GLY A 24 -3.20 0.84 13.66
CA GLY A 24 -4.44 1.34 13.06
C GLY A 24 -5.32 0.21 12.51
N ASN A 25 -6.63 0.43 12.48
CA ASN A 25 -7.54 -0.41 11.71
C ASN A 25 -7.33 -0.07 10.23
N GLY A 26 -7.28 -1.07 9.34
CA GLY A 26 -7.06 -0.81 7.93
C GLY A 26 -5.73 -1.25 7.33
N TYR A 27 -4.87 -1.97 8.06
CA TYR A 27 -3.57 -2.43 7.55
C TYR A 27 -3.41 -3.94 7.63
N TRP A 28 -3.07 -4.58 6.52
CA TRP A 28 -2.87 -6.03 6.44
C TRP A 28 -1.56 -6.37 5.74
N ARG A 29 -0.90 -7.41 6.25
CA ARG A 29 0.21 -8.07 5.56
C ARG A 29 -0.34 -9.27 4.82
N LEU A 30 -0.17 -9.28 3.49
CA LEU A 30 -0.69 -10.32 2.63
C LEU A 30 0.44 -11.17 2.07
N ASN A 31 0.25 -12.48 2.00
CA ASN A 31 1.08 -13.34 1.15
C ASN A 31 0.59 -13.29 -0.31
N ASP A 32 1.29 -13.96 -1.22
CA ASP A 32 0.99 -13.97 -2.65
C ASP A 32 -0.45 -14.46 -2.97
N GLU A 33 -0.94 -15.47 -2.24
CA GLU A 33 -2.29 -16.05 -2.42
C GLU A 33 -3.36 -15.06 -1.95
N GLN A 34 -3.17 -14.47 -0.76
CA GLN A 34 -4.08 -13.48 -0.22
C GLN A 34 -4.13 -12.22 -1.09
N LEU A 35 -2.99 -11.76 -1.60
CA LEU A 35 -2.94 -10.64 -2.54
C LEU A 35 -3.75 -10.95 -3.80
N GLN A 36 -3.60 -12.14 -4.39
CA GLN A 36 -4.37 -12.52 -5.57
C GLN A 36 -5.87 -12.51 -5.28
N ASN A 37 -6.30 -13.02 -4.13
CA ASN A 37 -7.70 -13.01 -3.73
C ASN A 37 -8.24 -11.58 -3.56
N GLU A 38 -7.46 -10.65 -2.99
CA GLU A 38 -7.85 -9.24 -2.85
C GLU A 38 -7.94 -8.52 -4.20
N LEU A 39 -7.11 -8.91 -5.17
CA LEU A 39 -7.14 -8.35 -6.51
C LEU A 39 -8.23 -9.01 -7.38
N ASP A 40 -8.75 -10.17 -7.00
CA ASP A 40 -9.84 -10.83 -7.72
C ASP A 40 -11.15 -10.07 -7.51
N GLY A 41 -11.57 -9.36 -8.54
CA GLY A 41 -12.76 -8.51 -8.50
C GLY A 41 -12.51 -7.05 -8.10
N ALA A 42 -11.28 -6.70 -7.76
CA ALA A 42 -10.87 -5.31 -7.56
C ALA A 42 -10.82 -4.51 -8.86
N THR A 43 -11.12 -3.23 -8.78
CA THR A 43 -10.85 -2.25 -9.83
C THR A 43 -9.53 -1.56 -9.55
N ILE A 44 -8.50 -1.83 -10.37
CA ILE A 44 -7.21 -1.13 -10.28
C ILE A 44 -7.30 0.19 -11.03
N VAL A 45 -7.12 1.30 -10.31
CA VAL A 45 -7.12 2.66 -10.88
C VAL A 45 -5.71 3.06 -11.31
N THR A 46 -4.72 2.81 -10.46
CA THR A 46 -3.31 3.12 -10.75
C THR A 46 -2.44 1.90 -10.48
N ARG A 47 -1.51 1.66 -11.39
CA ARG A 47 -0.38 0.75 -11.20
C ARG A 47 0.90 1.51 -11.53
N ASP A 48 1.72 1.76 -10.52
CA ASP A 48 3.01 2.41 -10.67
C ASP A 48 4.13 1.42 -10.34
N ASN A 49 4.89 1.05 -11.36
CA ASN A 49 6.02 0.12 -11.31
C ASN A 49 7.36 0.86 -11.50
N SER A 50 7.40 2.17 -11.26
CA SER A 50 8.63 2.98 -11.39
C SER A 50 9.65 2.66 -10.29
N PHE A 51 9.25 1.93 -9.24
CA PHE A 51 10.12 1.50 -8.16
C PHE A 51 10.72 0.12 -8.45
N ALA A 52 12.01 -0.06 -8.16
CA ALA A 52 12.72 -1.30 -8.46
C ALA A 52 12.35 -2.47 -7.52
N ALA A 53 11.88 -2.18 -6.31
CA ALA A 53 11.66 -3.18 -5.26
C ALA A 53 10.18 -3.53 -5.02
N PHE A 54 9.26 -2.70 -5.50
CA PHE A 54 7.83 -2.89 -5.29
C PHE A 54 7.01 -2.23 -6.41
N THR A 55 5.77 -2.65 -6.57
CA THR A 55 4.76 -1.98 -7.39
C THR A 55 3.72 -1.34 -6.46
N LEU A 56 3.38 -0.07 -6.71
CA LEU A 56 2.28 0.61 -6.02
C LEU A 56 0.99 0.41 -6.81
N LEU A 57 -0.03 -0.13 -6.15
CA LEU A 57 -1.36 -0.29 -6.70
C LEU A 57 -2.35 0.56 -5.89
N THR A 58 -3.22 1.29 -6.57
CA THR A 58 -4.37 1.94 -5.93
C THR A 58 -5.64 1.56 -6.68
N GLY A 59 -6.75 1.48 -5.94
CA GLY A 59 -7.98 1.02 -6.53
C GLY A 59 -9.13 0.92 -5.53
N TYR A 60 -10.13 0.14 -5.92
CA TYR A 60 -11.32 -0.17 -5.14
C TYR A 60 -11.51 -1.68 -5.08
N ARG A 61 -11.85 -2.24 -3.92
CA ARG A 61 -12.05 -3.69 -3.76
C ARG A 61 -13.24 -4.22 -4.58
N ASP A 62 -14.19 -3.34 -4.92
CA ASP A 62 -15.34 -3.66 -5.75
C ASP A 62 -15.15 -3.27 -7.23
N LYS A 63 -15.91 -3.94 -8.10
CA LYS A 63 -15.99 -3.63 -9.56
C LYS A 63 -16.69 -2.30 -9.87
N SER A 64 -17.29 -1.68 -8.86
CA SER A 64 -17.96 -0.38 -8.97
C SER A 64 -17.00 0.73 -8.60
N TYR A 65 -16.84 1.71 -9.49
CA TYR A 65 -16.04 2.90 -9.22
C TYR A 65 -16.62 3.64 -8.00
N GLY A 66 -15.81 3.83 -6.94
CA GLY A 66 -16.25 4.40 -5.66
C GLY A 66 -16.61 3.39 -4.57
N GLY A 67 -16.27 2.11 -4.72
CA GLY A 67 -16.30 1.12 -3.62
C GLY A 67 -15.23 1.37 -2.54
N SER A 68 -14.96 0.37 -1.69
CA SER A 68 -13.98 0.53 -0.60
C SER A 68 -12.57 0.72 -1.17
N PRO A 69 -11.92 1.88 -0.96
CA PRO A 69 -10.63 2.18 -1.55
C PRO A 69 -9.51 1.36 -0.89
N PHE A 70 -8.48 1.06 -1.68
CA PHE A 70 -7.26 0.46 -1.15
C PHE A 70 -6.00 1.08 -1.75
N VAL A 71 -4.91 0.92 -1.02
CA VAL A 71 -3.52 1.07 -1.48
C VAL A 71 -2.79 -0.24 -1.20
N ILE A 72 -2.12 -0.79 -2.19
CA ILE A 72 -1.27 -1.97 -2.03
C ILE A 72 0.17 -1.62 -2.43
N ILE A 73 1.11 -1.99 -1.58
CA ILE A 73 2.54 -2.04 -1.89
C ILE A 73 2.86 -3.52 -2.17
N GLN A 74 2.89 -3.87 -3.46
CA GLN A 74 3.21 -5.21 -3.91
C GLN A 74 4.73 -5.37 -3.94
N ASN A 75 5.28 -6.12 -2.99
CA ASN A 75 6.69 -6.51 -3.02
C ASN A 75 7.04 -7.32 -4.28
N GLU A 76 8.13 -6.96 -4.98
CA GLU A 76 8.63 -7.69 -6.15
C GLU A 76 9.60 -8.83 -5.75
N LEU A 77 10.07 -8.83 -4.50
CA LEU A 77 10.91 -9.90 -3.96
C LEU A 77 10.04 -11.12 -3.61
N ARG A 78 10.26 -12.22 -4.33
CA ARG A 78 9.48 -13.46 -4.15
C ARG A 78 9.51 -13.95 -2.70
N GLY A 79 8.33 -14.32 -2.18
CA GLY A 79 8.16 -14.85 -0.83
C GLY A 79 8.14 -13.79 0.29
N GLN A 80 8.24 -12.50 -0.06
CA GLN A 80 8.03 -11.41 0.89
C GLN A 80 6.56 -11.00 0.95
N LEU A 81 6.13 -10.51 2.10
CA LEU A 81 4.76 -10.05 2.30
C LEU A 81 4.52 -8.71 1.57
N HIS A 82 3.29 -8.54 1.09
CA HIS A 82 2.77 -7.28 0.55
C HIS A 82 2.06 -6.51 1.66
N LEU A 83 2.01 -5.18 1.54
CA LEU A 83 1.23 -4.34 2.43
C LEU A 83 -0.05 -3.93 1.72
N MET A 84 -1.18 -4.13 2.37
CA MET A 84 -2.47 -3.56 1.96
C MET A 84 -2.96 -2.57 3.00
N ILE A 85 -3.47 -1.45 2.53
CA ILE A 85 -4.10 -0.39 3.31
C ILE A 85 -5.51 -0.21 2.76
N ALA A 86 -6.54 -0.44 3.57
CA ALA A 86 -7.94 -0.24 3.22
C ALA A 86 -8.69 0.30 4.46
N PRO A 87 -8.86 1.63 4.57
CA PRO A 87 -9.26 2.28 5.82
C PRO A 87 -10.70 2.01 6.27
N ASP A 88 -11.57 1.56 5.35
CA ASP A 88 -13.00 1.33 5.60
C ASP A 88 -13.36 -0.11 5.98
N VAL A 89 -12.37 -0.99 6.18
CA VAL A 89 -12.60 -2.39 6.54
C VAL A 89 -12.18 -2.59 8.00
N ASP A 90 -13.18 -2.77 8.86
CA ASP A 90 -13.02 -3.16 10.27
C ASP A 90 -12.60 -4.64 10.40
#